data_AF-A0A1T1CAZ2-F1
#
_entry.id   AF-A0A1T1CAZ2-F1
#
_cell.length_a   1.000
_cell.length_b   1.000
_cell.length_c   1.000
_cell.angle_alpha   90.00
_cell.angle_beta   90.00
_cell.angle_gamma   90.00
#
_symmetry.space_group_name_H-M   'P 1'
#
loop_
_entity.id
_entity.type
_entity.pdbx_description
1 polymer ?
#
loop_
_entity_poly.entity_id
_entity_poly.type
_entity_poly.pdbx_seq_one_letter_code
_entity_poly.pdbx_strand_id
1 'polypeptide(L)'
;MITDKPWISGPRELLVHGIQHLELNTGFDNRIAMISIDNSVELTIKTYLGLPKRITKIEGLTRKRFEEVISSFPNLLDGLEEFANEKLNGIDLGDIEWFHRLRNQLYHDGNGITVEKEKVETYAEIAKILFENLFGIQIEQSGDEFINHNLTGEFIKIWADLEKLTSFTADDGRRILPLERFRILAEKGELSNSQAQRLDEIRRFRNNLVHGMTLPTKNELKKVVEDLKSIYRSVQNIASA
;
A
#
# COMPACT_ATOMS: atom_id res chain seq x y z
N MET A 1 9.72 22.88 14.06
CA MET A 1 9.29 21.59 14.64
C MET A 1 7.82 21.41 14.32
N ILE A 2 7.49 20.53 13.38
CA ILE A 2 6.11 20.09 13.22
C ILE A 2 5.84 19.22 14.43
N THR A 3 5.12 19.74 15.43
CA THR A 3 4.58 18.90 16.49
C THR A 3 3.61 17.94 15.85
N ASP A 4 3.98 16.66 15.77
CA ASP A 4 3.08 15.62 15.33
C ASP A 4 1.80 15.68 16.15
N LYS A 5 0.66 15.61 15.46
CA LYS A 5 -0.63 15.61 16.12
C LYS A 5 -0.67 14.41 17.08
N PRO A 6 -1.12 14.57 18.33
CA PRO A 6 -0.92 13.57 19.39
C PRO A 6 -1.54 12.20 19.06
N TRP A 7 -2.62 12.17 18.28
CA TRP A 7 -3.27 10.92 17.84
C TRP A 7 -2.47 10.10 16.83
N ILE A 8 -1.47 10.69 16.17
CA ILE A 8 -0.64 10.02 15.16
C ILE A 8 0.52 9.25 15.82
N SER A 9 0.88 9.63 17.04
CA SER A 9 2.05 9.09 17.75
C SER A 9 2.03 7.57 17.90
N GLY A 10 0.91 6.99 18.34
CA GLY A 10 0.79 5.54 18.56
C GLY A 10 0.99 4.68 17.30
N PRO A 11 0.23 4.88 16.21
CA PRO A 11 0.46 4.13 14.99
C PRO A 11 1.87 4.36 14.40
N ARG A 12 2.38 5.60 14.46
CA ARG A 12 3.73 5.92 13.98
C ARG A 12 4.81 5.18 14.76
N GLU A 13 4.71 5.17 16.09
CA GLU A 13 5.64 4.49 16.98
C GLU A 13 5.71 3.00 16.62
N LEU A 14 4.57 2.32 16.53
CA LEU A 14 4.53 0.90 16.15
C LEU A 14 5.16 0.64 14.78
N LEU A 15 4.90 1.49 13.78
CA LEU A 15 5.49 1.35 12.46
C LEU A 15 7.01 1.49 12.52
N VAL A 16 7.50 2.56 13.14
CA VAL A 16 8.94 2.85 13.26
C VAL A 16 9.66 1.72 14.02
N HIS A 17 9.10 1.26 15.14
CA HIS A 17 9.67 0.16 15.90
C HIS A 17 9.66 -1.15 15.10
N GLY A 18 8.58 -1.43 14.35
CA GLY A 18 8.52 -2.58 13.46
C GLY A 18 9.62 -2.56 12.38
N ILE A 19 9.87 -1.38 11.80
CA ILE A 19 10.96 -1.18 10.84
C ILE A 19 12.33 -1.40 11.50
N GLN A 20 12.57 -0.86 12.70
CA GLN A 20 13.85 -1.01 13.41
C GLN A 20 14.19 -2.48 13.69
N HIS A 21 13.19 -3.33 13.92
CA HIS A 21 13.42 -4.77 14.03
C HIS A 21 13.94 -5.40 12.73
N LEU A 22 13.54 -4.90 11.55
CA LEU A 22 14.08 -5.42 10.28
C LEU A 22 15.60 -5.21 10.16
N GLU A 23 16.13 -4.13 10.76
CA GLU A 23 17.58 -3.83 10.72
C GLU A 23 18.41 -4.89 11.47
N LEU A 24 17.80 -5.61 12.43
CA LEU A 24 18.47 -6.62 13.24
C LEU A 24 18.69 -7.95 12.50
N ASN A 25 18.07 -8.13 11.32
CA ASN A 25 18.35 -9.22 10.38
C ASN A 25 18.26 -10.64 10.98
N THR A 26 17.37 -10.87 11.96
CA THR A 26 17.08 -12.20 12.52
C THR A 26 15.66 -12.66 12.20
N GLY A 27 15.42 -13.97 12.14
CA GLY A 27 14.06 -14.50 11.96
C GLY A 27 13.12 -14.16 13.12
N PHE A 28 13.64 -14.03 14.35
CA PHE A 28 12.83 -13.55 15.45
C PHE A 28 12.38 -12.10 15.21
N ASP A 29 13.33 -11.24 14.84
CA ASP A 29 13.05 -9.83 14.59
C ASP A 29 12.15 -9.61 13.36
N ASN A 30 12.30 -10.40 12.29
CA ASN A 30 11.37 -10.36 11.15
C ASN A 30 9.93 -10.64 11.59
N ARG A 31 9.73 -11.57 12.54
CA ARG A 31 8.41 -11.87 13.08
C ARG A 31 7.88 -10.70 13.93
N ILE A 32 8.71 -10.14 14.80
CA ILE A 32 8.32 -8.98 15.61
C ILE A 32 8.00 -7.79 14.71
N ALA A 33 8.81 -7.53 13.69
CA ALA A 33 8.58 -6.52 12.68
C ALA A 33 7.22 -6.72 11.99
N MET A 34 6.94 -7.92 11.48
CA MET A 34 5.68 -8.25 10.82
C MET A 34 4.47 -7.97 11.71
N ILE A 35 4.54 -8.36 12.99
CA ILE A 35 3.47 -8.15 13.96
C ILE A 35 3.28 -6.66 14.25
N SER A 36 4.38 -5.94 14.50
CA SER A 36 4.34 -4.51 14.80
C SER A 36 3.81 -3.69 13.62
N ILE A 37 4.21 -4.04 12.40
CA ILE A 37 3.73 -3.39 11.17
C ILE A 37 2.23 -3.65 10.97
N ASP A 38 1.76 -4.90 11.13
CA ASP A 38 0.33 -5.22 11.01
C ASP A 38 -0.53 -4.48 12.04
N ASN A 39 -0.08 -4.47 13.29
CA ASN A 39 -0.75 -3.73 14.36
C ASN A 39 -0.76 -2.22 14.10
N SER A 40 0.32 -1.68 13.52
CA SER A 40 0.38 -0.30 13.08
C SER A 40 -0.64 -0.01 11.99
N VAL A 41 -0.78 -0.88 10.98
CA VAL A 41 -1.78 -0.74 9.91
C VAL A 41 -3.19 -0.69 10.51
N GLU A 42 -3.53 -1.65 11.37
CA GLU A 42 -4.84 -1.68 12.04
C GLU A 42 -5.09 -0.41 12.86
N LEU A 43 -4.12 0.00 13.68
CA LEU A 43 -4.24 1.18 14.54
C LEU A 43 -4.31 2.47 13.72
N THR A 44 -3.57 2.56 12.61
CA THR A 44 -3.59 3.68 11.67
C THR A 44 -4.98 3.90 11.10
N ILE A 45 -5.61 2.82 10.61
CA ILE A 45 -6.96 2.89 10.04
C ILE A 45 -7.99 3.25 11.10
N LYS A 46 -7.96 2.56 12.26
CA LYS A 46 -8.86 2.85 13.40
C LYS A 46 -8.74 4.29 13.87
N THR A 47 -7.51 4.79 13.97
CA THR A 47 -7.24 6.17 14.36
C THR A 47 -7.84 7.13 13.36
N TYR A 48 -7.57 6.96 12.06
CA TYR A 48 -8.08 7.86 11.04
C TYR A 48 -9.62 7.90 11.02
N LEU A 49 -10.28 6.74 10.98
CA LEU A 49 -11.74 6.66 10.96
C LEU A 49 -12.38 7.20 12.25
N GLY A 50 -11.69 7.07 13.39
CA GLY A 50 -12.13 7.58 14.69
C GLY A 50 -11.94 9.09 14.87
N LEU A 51 -11.24 9.78 13.96
CA LEU A 51 -11.03 11.21 14.08
C LEU A 51 -12.33 12.00 13.86
N PRO A 52 -12.51 13.14 14.56
CA PRO A 52 -13.65 14.02 14.35
C PRO A 52 -13.84 14.42 12.88
N LYS A 53 -15.10 14.49 12.43
CA LYS A 53 -15.49 14.95 11.07
C LYS A 53 -14.81 16.26 10.63
N ARG A 54 -14.56 17.19 11.55
CA ARG A 54 -13.84 18.44 11.26
C ARG A 54 -12.39 18.26 10.78
N ILE A 55 -11.79 17.09 11.04
CA ILE A 55 -10.43 16.73 10.62
C ILE A 55 -10.47 15.89 9.34
N THR A 56 -11.28 14.82 9.33
CA THR A 56 -11.30 13.84 8.22
C THR A 56 -12.25 14.21 7.10
N LYS A 57 -13.25 15.05 7.38
CA LYS A 57 -14.38 15.39 6.49
C LYS A 57 -15.29 14.20 6.14
N ILE A 58 -15.13 13.06 6.81
CA ILE A 58 -15.98 11.88 6.62
C ILE A 58 -17.42 12.22 7.01
N GLU A 59 -18.36 11.93 6.11
CA GLU A 59 -19.79 12.04 6.35
C GLU A 59 -20.41 10.64 6.56
N GLY A 60 -21.54 10.55 7.26
CA GLY A 60 -22.26 9.28 7.43
C GLY A 60 -21.70 8.29 8.45
N LEU A 61 -20.43 8.41 8.86
CA LEU A 61 -19.83 7.54 9.89
C LEU A 61 -20.34 7.89 11.30
N THR A 62 -21.42 7.22 11.72
CA THR A 62 -21.94 7.32 13.09
C THR A 62 -21.08 6.54 14.09
N ARG A 63 -21.23 6.81 15.40
CA ARG A 63 -20.54 6.02 16.44
C ARG A 63 -20.85 4.53 16.38
N LYS A 64 -22.13 4.19 16.18
CA LYS A 64 -22.57 2.79 16.03
C LYS A 64 -21.92 2.14 14.81
N ARG A 65 -21.92 2.83 13.66
CA ARG A 65 -21.28 2.35 12.43
C ARG A 65 -19.76 2.19 12.61
N PHE A 66 -19.12 3.10 13.34
CA PHE A 66 -17.71 2.99 13.66
C PHE A 66 -17.40 1.73 14.50
N GLU A 67 -18.20 1.44 15.53
CA GLU A 67 -18.06 0.21 16.33
C GLU A 67 -18.21 -1.07 15.47
N GLU A 68 -19.15 -1.07 14.52
CA GLU A 68 -19.31 -2.17 13.56
C GLU A 68 -18.09 -2.32 12.65
N VAL A 69 -17.57 -1.21 12.10
CA VAL A 69 -16.39 -1.19 11.23
C VAL A 69 -15.14 -1.71 11.95
N ILE A 70 -14.90 -1.32 13.20
CA ILE A 70 -13.69 -1.73 13.94
C ILE A 70 -13.77 -3.13 14.56
N SER A 71 -14.89 -3.84 14.41
CA SER A 71 -15.17 -5.13 15.06
C SER A 71 -14.31 -6.29 14.55
N SER A 72 -13.84 -6.21 13.30
CA SER A 72 -12.94 -7.19 12.70
C SER A 72 -12.05 -6.51 11.67
N PHE A 73 -10.92 -7.13 11.34
CA PHE A 73 -10.00 -6.57 10.33
C PHE A 73 -10.63 -6.46 8.93
N PRO A 74 -11.38 -7.46 8.42
CA PRO A 74 -12.11 -7.31 7.16
C PRO A 74 -13.10 -6.13 7.18
N ASN A 75 -13.92 -6.01 8.24
CA ASN A 75 -14.85 -4.89 8.37
C ASN A 75 -14.13 -3.54 8.43
N LEU A 76 -12.92 -3.51 8.98
CA LEU A 76 -12.09 -2.31 9.07
C LEU A 76 -11.61 -1.87 7.68
N LEU A 77 -11.21 -2.81 6.82
CA LEU A 77 -10.85 -2.53 5.43
C LEU A 77 -12.07 -2.09 4.62
N ASP A 78 -13.21 -2.77 4.76
CA ASP A 78 -14.46 -2.40 4.10
C ASP A 78 -14.91 -0.99 4.50
N GLY A 79 -14.84 -0.66 5.79
CA GLY A 79 -15.16 0.69 6.27
C GLY A 79 -14.15 1.74 5.80
N LEU A 80 -12.88 1.39 5.67
CA LEU A 80 -11.88 2.30 5.11
C LEU A 80 -12.16 2.59 3.63
N GLU A 81 -12.53 1.56 2.85
CA GLU A 81 -12.96 1.74 1.48
C GLU A 81 -14.25 2.58 1.39
N GLU A 82 -15.25 2.30 2.24
CA GLU A 82 -16.52 3.02 2.25
C GLU A 82 -16.35 4.52 2.56
N PHE A 83 -15.56 4.86 3.58
CA PHE A 83 -15.51 6.22 4.14
C PHE A 83 -14.29 7.03 3.72
N ALA A 84 -13.24 6.41 3.19
CA ALA A 84 -11.99 7.07 2.87
C ALA A 84 -11.31 6.48 1.62
N ASN A 85 -12.11 6.02 0.64
CA ASN A 85 -11.59 5.47 -0.62
C ASN A 85 -10.55 6.38 -1.29
N GLU A 86 -10.73 7.71 -1.23
CA GLU A 86 -9.81 8.68 -1.82
C GLU A 86 -8.43 8.70 -1.15
N LYS A 87 -8.30 8.08 0.03
CA LYS A 87 -7.05 7.87 0.77
C LYS A 87 -6.38 6.54 0.43
N LEU A 88 -7.01 5.67 -0.32
CA LEU A 88 -6.45 4.37 -0.72
C LEU A 88 -5.65 4.42 -2.03
N ASN A 89 -5.29 5.62 -2.49
CA ASN A 89 -4.50 5.76 -3.70
C ASN A 89 -3.19 4.97 -3.57
N GLY A 90 -3.02 3.95 -4.39
CA GLY A 90 -1.83 3.12 -4.36
C GLY A 90 -1.79 1.98 -3.41
N ILE A 91 -2.92 1.70 -2.79
CA ILE A 91 -3.03 0.66 -1.79
C ILE A 91 -4.12 -0.28 -2.27
N ASP A 92 -3.70 -1.51 -2.50
CA ASP A 92 -4.60 -2.61 -2.73
C ASP A 92 -4.94 -3.24 -1.38
N LEU A 93 -6.20 -3.12 -0.97
CA LEU A 93 -6.67 -3.69 0.28
C LEU A 93 -6.49 -5.22 0.32
N GLY A 94 -6.47 -5.88 -0.84
CA GLY A 94 -6.18 -7.31 -0.94
C GLY A 94 -4.76 -7.66 -0.50
N ASP A 95 -3.77 -6.79 -0.75
CA ASP A 95 -2.41 -6.99 -0.25
C ASP A 95 -2.35 -6.87 1.27
N ILE A 96 -3.00 -5.85 1.82
CA ILE A 96 -3.09 -5.64 3.28
C ILE A 96 -3.76 -6.85 3.93
N GLU A 97 -4.86 -7.33 3.36
CA GLU A 97 -5.55 -8.51 3.85
C GLU A 97 -4.65 -9.77 3.78
N TRP A 98 -3.89 -9.94 2.68
CA TRP A 98 -2.94 -11.05 2.54
C TRP A 98 -1.86 -11.02 3.64
N PHE A 99 -1.26 -9.85 3.88
CA PHE A 99 -0.27 -9.68 4.95
C PHE A 99 -0.86 -9.91 6.34
N HIS A 100 -2.09 -9.47 6.58
CA HIS A 100 -2.79 -9.76 7.84
C HIS A 100 -3.00 -11.26 8.06
N ARG A 101 -3.38 -12.01 7.01
CA ARG A 101 -3.48 -13.48 7.08
C ARG A 101 -2.12 -14.13 7.34
N LEU A 102 -1.06 -13.65 6.67
CA LEU A 102 0.31 -14.12 6.91
C LEU A 102 0.73 -13.92 8.37
N ARG A 103 0.43 -12.76 8.96
CA ARG A 103 0.66 -12.51 10.40
C ARG A 103 -0.09 -13.51 11.27
N ASN A 104 -1.36 -13.80 10.97
CA ASN A 104 -2.16 -14.73 11.76
C ASN A 104 -1.57 -16.15 11.74
N GLN A 105 -1.00 -16.59 10.61
CA GLN A 105 -0.30 -17.87 10.52
C GLN A 105 0.94 -17.93 11.45
N LEU A 106 1.72 -16.84 11.52
CA LEU A 106 2.89 -16.76 12.40
C LEU A 106 2.56 -16.89 13.89
N TYR A 107 1.32 -16.55 14.30
CA TYR A 107 0.81 -16.71 15.66
C TYR A 107 0.26 -18.10 15.94
N HIS A 108 -0.42 -18.71 14.98
CA HIS A 108 -1.18 -19.93 15.19
C HIS A 108 -0.37 -21.21 15.01
N ASP A 109 0.74 -21.16 14.27
CA ASP A 109 1.46 -22.38 13.98
C ASP A 109 2.35 -22.87 15.14
N GLY A 110 2.76 -22.08 16.13
CA GLY A 110 3.53 -22.56 17.31
C GLY A 110 4.91 -23.21 17.02
N ASN A 111 5.23 -23.43 15.74
CA ASN A 111 6.36 -24.21 15.22
C ASN A 111 7.67 -23.42 15.15
N GLY A 112 7.67 -22.15 15.59
CA GLY A 112 8.81 -21.25 15.38
C GLY A 112 9.03 -20.84 13.91
N ILE A 113 8.07 -21.07 12.99
CA ILE A 113 8.15 -20.63 11.58
C ILE A 113 8.27 -19.12 11.52
N THR A 114 9.34 -18.61 10.90
CA THR A 114 9.58 -17.18 10.66
C THR A 114 9.10 -16.76 9.28
N VAL A 115 9.00 -15.45 9.05
CA VAL A 115 8.74 -14.83 7.75
C VAL A 115 10.05 -14.35 7.10
N GLU A 116 10.09 -14.41 5.77
CA GLU A 116 11.17 -13.86 4.95
C GLU A 116 11.24 -12.34 5.09
N LYS A 117 12.46 -11.78 5.22
CA LYS A 117 12.67 -10.35 5.49
C LYS A 117 12.00 -9.48 4.44
N GLU A 118 12.11 -9.89 3.19
CA GLU A 118 11.66 -9.16 2.01
C GLU A 118 10.14 -9.00 1.95
N LYS A 119 9.40 -9.98 2.48
CA LYS A 119 7.94 -9.87 2.64
C LYS A 119 7.59 -8.79 3.67
N VAL A 120 8.29 -8.77 4.79
CA VAL A 120 8.05 -7.79 5.86
C VAL A 120 8.46 -6.39 5.42
N GLU A 121 9.57 -6.27 4.70
CA GLU A 121 10.02 -5.02 4.07
C GLU A 121 8.99 -4.48 3.07
N THR A 122 8.41 -5.36 2.25
CA THR A 122 7.34 -4.97 1.32
C THR A 122 6.09 -4.50 2.07
N TYR A 123 5.71 -5.18 3.15
CA TYR A 123 4.59 -4.75 3.97
C TYR A 123 4.86 -3.41 4.65
N ALA A 124 6.10 -3.17 5.09
CA ALA A 124 6.51 -1.90 5.68
C ALA A 124 6.34 -0.74 4.69
N GLU A 125 6.66 -0.93 3.40
CA GLU A 125 6.41 0.08 2.37
C GLU A 125 4.92 0.37 2.17
N ILE A 126 4.09 -0.66 2.10
CA ILE A 126 2.63 -0.49 2.01
C ILE A 126 2.10 0.27 3.24
N ALA A 127 2.56 -0.08 4.44
CA ALA A 127 2.17 0.57 5.68
C ALA A 127 2.61 2.05 5.72
N LYS A 128 3.81 2.38 5.22
CA LYS A 128 4.28 3.77 5.10
C LYS A 128 3.39 4.58 4.15
N ILE A 129 3.05 4.03 2.98
CA ILE A 129 2.18 4.69 2.01
C ILE A 129 0.78 4.90 2.60
N LEU A 130 0.22 3.89 3.29
CA LEU A 130 -1.06 4.00 3.99
C LEU A 130 -1.04 5.13 5.02
N PHE A 131 0.00 5.16 5.85
CA PHE A 131 0.16 6.18 6.87
C PHE A 131 0.29 7.58 6.25
N GLU A 132 1.09 7.74 5.20
CA GLU A 132 1.25 8.99 4.45
C GLU A 132 -0.09 9.43 3.85
N ASN A 133 -0.84 8.53 3.22
CA ASN A 133 -2.10 8.88 2.59
C ASN A 133 -3.15 9.38 3.60
N LEU A 134 -3.27 8.71 4.75
CA LEU A 134 -4.26 9.03 5.77
C LEU A 134 -3.92 10.29 6.54
N PHE A 135 -2.64 10.52 6.84
CA PHE A 135 -2.23 11.62 7.72
C PHE A 135 -1.49 12.77 7.02
N GLY A 136 -1.01 12.56 5.80
CA GLY A 136 -0.18 13.52 5.05
C GLY A 136 1.22 13.69 5.64
N ILE A 137 1.74 12.67 6.35
CA ILE A 137 3.05 12.70 7.02
C ILE A 137 3.89 11.52 6.54
N GLN A 138 5.10 11.79 6.08
CA GLN A 138 6.06 10.76 5.69
C GLN A 138 6.83 10.24 6.91
N ILE A 139 7.15 8.94 6.90
CA ILE A 139 8.06 8.33 7.86
C ILE A 139 9.46 8.33 7.25
N GLU A 140 10.32 9.20 7.76
CA GLU A 140 11.74 9.24 7.36
C GLU A 140 12.51 8.05 7.95
N GLN A 141 13.43 7.48 7.16
CA GLN A 141 14.40 6.46 7.59
C GLN A 141 15.81 6.85 7.13
N SER A 142 16.85 6.40 7.84
CA SER A 142 18.26 6.66 7.53
C SER A 142 19.02 5.34 7.38
N GLY A 143 19.82 5.12 6.31
CA GLY A 143 20.68 3.93 6.15
C GLY A 143 20.96 3.53 4.69
N ASP A 144 21.80 2.50 4.44
CA ASP A 144 22.16 1.99 3.09
C ASP A 144 21.18 0.93 2.53
N GLU A 145 20.48 0.17 3.40
CA GLU A 145 19.34 -0.70 3.00
C GLU A 145 18.20 0.11 2.37
N PHE A 146 18.17 1.41 2.63
CA PHE A 146 17.31 2.42 2.01
C PHE A 146 17.30 2.36 0.48
N ILE A 147 18.40 2.00 -0.21
CA ILE A 147 18.45 2.11 -1.69
C ILE A 147 17.60 1.03 -2.40
N ASN A 148 17.56 -0.21 -1.89
CA ASN A 148 16.71 -1.26 -2.47
C ASN A 148 15.26 -1.13 -1.98
N HIS A 149 15.04 -0.74 -0.72
CA HIS A 149 13.71 -0.33 -0.23
C HIS A 149 13.14 0.83 -1.02
N ASN A 150 13.97 1.78 -1.40
CA ASN A 150 13.57 2.91 -2.21
C ASN A 150 13.14 2.46 -3.61
N LEU A 151 13.77 1.46 -4.25
CA LEU A 151 13.30 0.99 -5.56
C LEU A 151 11.96 0.24 -5.46
N THR A 152 11.74 -0.58 -4.43
CA THR A 152 10.45 -1.28 -4.23
C THR A 152 9.36 -0.29 -3.82
N GLY A 153 9.65 0.62 -2.89
CA GLY A 153 8.74 1.70 -2.51
C GLY A 153 8.45 2.64 -3.66
N GLU A 154 9.45 3.02 -4.46
CA GLU A 154 9.29 3.81 -5.68
C GLU A 154 8.43 3.07 -6.71
N PHE A 155 8.66 1.77 -6.90
CA PHE A 155 7.83 0.95 -7.78
C PHE A 155 6.36 0.95 -7.32
N ILE A 156 6.09 0.64 -6.06
CA ILE A 156 4.74 0.61 -5.49
C ILE A 156 4.09 2.00 -5.60
N LYS A 157 4.85 3.07 -5.32
CA LYS A 157 4.37 4.46 -5.42
C LYS A 157 4.06 4.91 -6.84
N ILE A 158 4.86 4.53 -7.83
CA ILE A 158 4.57 4.90 -9.23
C ILE A 158 3.40 4.06 -9.75
N TRP A 159 3.33 2.79 -9.36
CA TRP A 159 2.19 1.93 -9.70
C TRP A 159 0.90 2.54 -9.16
N ALA A 160 0.95 2.95 -7.89
CA ALA A 160 -0.10 3.67 -7.21
C ALA A 160 -0.55 4.95 -7.93
N ASP A 161 0.41 5.80 -8.30
CA ASP A 161 0.13 7.05 -9.00
C ASP A 161 -0.45 6.79 -10.39
N LEU A 162 -0.01 5.72 -11.07
CA LEU A 162 -0.56 5.28 -12.34
C LEU A 162 -2.03 4.83 -12.18
N GLU A 163 -2.31 4.01 -11.17
CA GLU A 163 -3.68 3.57 -10.86
C GLU A 163 -4.59 4.76 -10.58
N LYS A 164 -4.09 5.78 -9.87
CA LYS A 164 -4.80 7.04 -9.62
C LYS A 164 -5.12 7.79 -10.92
N LEU A 165 -4.15 7.98 -11.82
CA LEU A 165 -4.40 8.61 -13.13
C LEU A 165 -5.46 7.86 -13.95
N THR A 166 -5.66 6.58 -13.64
CA THR A 166 -6.60 5.69 -14.32
C THR A 166 -7.89 5.40 -13.57
N SER A 167 -8.02 5.87 -12.33
CA SER A 167 -9.22 5.68 -11.54
C SER A 167 -10.22 6.80 -11.84
N PHE A 168 -11.33 6.46 -12.49
CA PHE A 168 -12.48 7.36 -12.69
C PHE A 168 -13.75 6.53 -12.61
N THR A 169 -14.81 7.17 -12.15
CA THR A 169 -16.17 6.62 -12.16
C THR A 169 -16.70 6.66 -13.59
N ALA A 170 -17.18 5.52 -14.07
CA ALA A 170 -17.99 5.48 -15.28
C ALA A 170 -19.28 6.30 -15.11
N ASP A 171 -19.94 6.67 -16.21
CA ASP A 171 -21.20 7.44 -16.18
C ASP A 171 -22.33 6.76 -15.40
N ASP A 172 -22.24 5.43 -15.19
CA ASP A 172 -23.18 4.64 -14.40
C ASP A 172 -22.79 4.55 -12.91
N GLY A 173 -21.77 5.29 -12.47
CA GLY A 173 -21.26 5.30 -11.10
C GLY A 173 -20.37 4.09 -10.76
N ARG A 174 -20.13 3.15 -11.68
CA ARG A 174 -19.24 2.02 -11.44
C ARG A 174 -17.78 2.44 -11.51
N ARG A 175 -16.98 1.97 -10.56
CA ARG A 175 -15.52 2.12 -10.61
C ARG A 175 -14.96 1.18 -11.67
N ILE A 176 -14.30 1.75 -12.69
CA ILE A 176 -13.54 0.96 -13.64
C ILE A 176 -12.24 0.55 -12.95
N LEU A 177 -11.96 -0.76 -12.89
CA LEU A 177 -10.71 -1.24 -12.34
C LEU A 177 -9.54 -0.74 -13.22
N PRO A 178 -8.36 -0.43 -12.66
CA PRO A 178 -7.23 0.09 -13.44
C PRO A 178 -6.92 -0.76 -14.69
N LEU A 179 -6.98 -2.09 -14.54
CA LEU A 179 -6.85 -3.09 -15.61
C LEU A 179 -7.81 -2.89 -16.78
N GLU A 180 -9.06 -2.60 -16.48
CA GLU A 180 -10.11 -2.40 -17.48
C GLU A 180 -9.92 -1.08 -18.21
N ARG A 181 -9.46 -0.03 -17.52
CA ARG A 181 -9.09 1.22 -18.20
C ARG A 181 -7.89 1.04 -19.11
N PHE A 182 -6.83 0.36 -18.70
CA PHE A 182 -5.67 0.18 -19.58
C PHE A 182 -6.05 -0.53 -20.88
N ARG A 183 -7.00 -1.46 -20.81
CA ARG A 183 -7.60 -2.09 -21.99
C ARG A 183 -8.35 -1.08 -22.84
N ILE A 184 -9.19 -0.24 -22.23
CA ILE A 184 -9.93 0.83 -22.93
C ILE A 184 -8.97 1.83 -23.61
N LEU A 185 -7.90 2.25 -22.94
CA LEU A 185 -6.89 3.16 -23.50
C LEU A 185 -6.17 2.53 -24.70
N ALA A 186 -5.88 1.22 -24.63
CA ALA A 186 -5.31 0.49 -25.75
C ALA A 186 -6.29 0.34 -26.92
N GLU A 187 -7.57 0.04 -26.64
CA GLU A 187 -8.64 -0.06 -27.64
C GLU A 187 -8.91 1.28 -28.35
N LYS A 188 -8.79 2.40 -27.63
CA LYS A 188 -8.88 3.76 -28.18
C LYS A 188 -7.62 4.20 -28.95
N GLY A 189 -6.56 3.40 -28.95
CA GLY A 189 -5.28 3.73 -29.57
C GLY A 189 -4.48 4.80 -28.83
N GLU A 190 -4.89 5.17 -27.62
CA GLU A 190 -4.19 6.13 -26.75
C GLU A 190 -2.95 5.47 -26.12
N LEU A 191 -2.99 4.16 -25.88
CA LEU A 191 -1.83 3.33 -25.58
C LEU A 191 -1.49 2.42 -26.75
N SER A 192 -0.20 2.31 -27.08
CA SER A 192 0.27 1.34 -28.06
C SER A 192 0.13 -0.09 -27.53
N ASN A 193 -0.02 -1.07 -28.43
CA ASN A 193 -0.07 -2.49 -28.06
C ASN A 193 1.16 -2.94 -27.25
N SER A 194 2.35 -2.39 -27.54
CA SER A 194 3.56 -2.69 -26.79
C SER A 194 3.52 -2.13 -25.36
N GLN A 195 2.97 -0.93 -25.15
CA GLN A 195 2.76 -0.37 -23.81
C GLN A 195 1.73 -1.17 -23.03
N ALA A 196 0.63 -1.58 -23.66
CA ALA A 196 -0.40 -2.41 -23.02
C ALA A 196 0.15 -3.77 -22.60
N GLN A 197 0.93 -4.43 -23.47
CA GLN A 197 1.61 -5.68 -23.13
C GLN A 197 2.60 -5.49 -21.99
N ARG A 198 3.44 -4.44 -22.06
CA ARG A 198 4.43 -4.16 -21.01
C ARG A 198 3.77 -3.90 -19.65
N LEU A 199 2.60 -3.26 -19.64
CA LEU A 199 1.86 -3.00 -18.43
C LEU A 199 1.30 -4.27 -17.78
N ASP A 200 0.83 -5.24 -18.56
CA ASP A 200 0.43 -6.54 -18.00
C ASP A 200 1.63 -7.30 -17.42
N GLU A 201 2.80 -7.21 -18.06
CA GLU A 201 4.04 -7.76 -17.50
C GLU A 201 4.42 -7.09 -16.18
N ILE A 202 4.34 -5.76 -16.09
CA ILE A 202 4.60 -5.00 -14.86
C ILE A 202 3.59 -5.37 -13.76
N ARG A 203 2.31 -5.55 -14.11
CA ARG A 203 1.28 -5.99 -13.15
C ARG A 203 1.59 -7.36 -12.57
N ARG A 204 1.95 -8.33 -13.42
CA ARG A 204 2.36 -9.67 -12.96
C ARG A 204 3.60 -9.58 -12.06
N PHE A 205 4.57 -8.75 -12.45
CA PHE A 205 5.74 -8.48 -11.64
C PHE A 205 5.36 -7.90 -10.26
N ARG A 206 4.45 -6.93 -10.21
CA ARG A 206 3.92 -6.38 -8.94
C ARG A 206 3.35 -7.48 -8.07
N ASN A 207 2.44 -8.30 -8.60
CA ASN A 207 1.79 -9.35 -7.81
C ASN A 207 2.83 -10.33 -7.25
N ASN A 208 3.82 -10.71 -8.06
CA ASN A 208 4.88 -11.60 -7.63
C ASN A 208 5.81 -10.95 -6.59
N LEU A 209 6.11 -9.66 -6.75
CA LEU A 209 6.91 -8.87 -5.81
C LEU A 209 6.19 -8.75 -4.46
N VAL A 210 4.93 -8.31 -4.47
CA VAL A 210 4.16 -8.05 -3.25
C VAL A 210 3.89 -9.30 -2.44
N HIS A 211 3.56 -10.41 -3.12
CA HIS A 211 3.34 -11.69 -2.43
C HIS A 211 4.65 -12.47 -2.19
N GLY A 212 5.81 -11.87 -2.49
CA GLY A 212 7.13 -12.47 -2.30
C GLY A 212 7.31 -13.80 -3.05
N MET A 213 6.67 -13.96 -4.20
CA MET A 213 6.87 -15.11 -5.09
C MET A 213 8.13 -14.99 -5.95
N THR A 214 8.71 -13.78 -6.03
CA THR A 214 9.97 -13.52 -6.73
C THR A 214 10.83 -12.53 -5.98
N LEU A 215 12.14 -12.77 -5.95
CA LEU A 215 13.16 -11.84 -5.44
C LEU A 215 13.89 -11.22 -6.64
N PRO A 216 13.43 -10.08 -7.17
CA PRO A 216 14.08 -9.46 -8.31
C PRO A 216 15.45 -8.93 -7.93
N THR A 217 16.42 -9.10 -8.83
CA THR A 217 17.71 -8.42 -8.72
C THR A 217 17.52 -6.91 -8.80
N LYS A 218 18.45 -6.14 -8.23
CA LYS A 218 18.45 -4.67 -8.32
C LYS A 218 18.32 -4.16 -9.75
N ASN A 219 18.96 -4.85 -10.72
CA ASN A 219 18.89 -4.48 -12.13
C ASN A 219 17.51 -4.75 -12.75
N GLU A 220 16.88 -5.87 -12.40
CA GLU A 220 15.52 -6.17 -12.84
C GLU A 220 14.53 -5.15 -12.27
N LEU A 221 14.59 -4.87 -10.97
CA LEU A 221 13.72 -3.90 -10.32
C LEU A 221 13.90 -2.51 -10.92
N LYS A 222 15.15 -2.06 -11.13
CA LYS A 222 15.43 -0.78 -11.78
C LYS A 222 14.85 -0.70 -13.19
N LYS A 223 14.99 -1.76 -13.99
CA LYS A 223 14.42 -1.81 -15.35
C LYS A 223 12.90 -1.70 -15.32
N VAL A 224 12.24 -2.45 -14.44
CA VAL A 224 10.78 -2.40 -14.29
C VAL A 224 10.31 -1.01 -13.83
N VAL A 225 11.01 -0.38 -12.89
CA VAL A 225 10.74 0.99 -12.46
C VAL A 225 10.88 1.98 -13.62
N GLU A 226 11.92 1.88 -14.45
CA GLU A 226 12.11 2.74 -15.62
C GLU A 226 10.99 2.57 -16.65
N ASP A 227 10.58 1.32 -16.91
CA ASP A 227 9.47 1.03 -17.82
C ASP A 227 8.14 1.56 -17.30
N LEU A 228 7.88 1.40 -16.00
CA LEU A 228 6.69 1.92 -15.35
C LEU A 228 6.65 3.46 -15.38
N LYS A 229 7.78 4.13 -15.13
CA LYS A 229 7.91 5.59 -15.29
C LYS A 229 7.59 6.06 -16.71
N SER A 230 8.05 5.30 -17.71
CA SER A 230 7.79 5.61 -19.11
C SER A 230 6.29 5.57 -19.42
N ILE A 231 5.61 4.48 -19.01
CA ILE A 231 4.16 4.32 -19.19
C ILE A 231 3.38 5.39 -18.41
N TYR A 232 3.78 5.66 -17.16
CA TYR A 232 3.19 6.71 -16.34
C TYR A 232 3.20 8.08 -17.04
N ARG A 233 4.34 8.48 -17.61
CA ARG A 233 4.43 9.74 -18.35
C ARG A 233 3.51 9.76 -19.57
N SER A 234 3.40 8.65 -20.30
CA SER A 234 2.47 8.55 -21.43
C SER A 234 1.02 8.74 -20.98
N VAL A 235 0.59 8.03 -19.94
CA VAL A 235 -0.78 8.13 -19.42
C VAL A 235 -1.07 9.52 -18.81
N GLN A 236 -0.08 10.13 -18.15
CA GLN A 236 -0.20 11.47 -17.60
C GLN A 236 -0.42 12.53 -18.68
N ASN A 237 0.28 12.42 -19.81
CA ASN A 237 0.10 13.32 -20.95
C ASN A 237 -1.30 13.19 -21.56
N ILE A 238 -1.83 11.96 -21.65
CA ILE A 238 -3.20 11.70 -22.12
C ILE A 238 -4.23 12.32 -21.17
N ALA A 239 -4.05 12.14 -19.85
CA ALA A 239 -4.97 12.66 -18.85
C ALA A 239 -4.96 14.20 -18.72
N SER A 240 -3.92 14.87 -19.25
CA SER A 240 -3.76 16.33 -19.20
C SER A 240 -4.15 17.02 -20.52
N ALA A 241 -4.50 16.25 -21.56
CA ALA A 241 -4.92 16.73 -22.88
C ALA A 241 -6.46 16.82 -22.97
#